data_AF-A0A3S0JC90-F1
#
_entry.id   AF-A0A3S0JC90-F1
#
_cell.length_a   1.000
_cell.length_b   1.000
_cell.length_c   1.000
_cell.angle_alpha   90.00
_cell.angle_beta   90.00
_cell.angle_gamma   90.00
#
_symmetry.space_group_name_H-M   'P 1'
#
loop_
_entity.id
_entity.type
_entity.pdbx_description
1 polymer ?
#
loop_
_entity_poly.entity_id
_entity_poly.type
_entity_poly.pdbx_seq_one_letter_code
_entity_poly.pdbx_strand_id
1 'polypeptide(L)'
;MTILRWNPDDVMACLEAEPWVADYETEYRYDVERHGLRLSLTVWPLEQLVYLELHRTGQLQPLQRFALYVADAIVYVHDKRGEYLEFRSCLVLPDPLYLQRPGGQEIDSIATMLGYRMQLTIKPQLRLQFAYPL
;
A
#
# COMPACT_ATOMS: atom_id res chain seq x y z
N MET A 1 -1.82 -9.00 -19.31
CA MET A 1 -1.86 -7.95 -18.26
C MET A 1 -2.27 -8.63 -16.99
N THR A 2 -1.43 -8.59 -15.97
CA THR A 2 -1.74 -9.15 -14.64
C THR A 2 -2.35 -8.02 -13.82
N ILE A 3 -3.55 -8.24 -13.28
CA ILE A 3 -4.21 -7.30 -12.37
C ILE A 3 -3.78 -7.64 -10.94
N LEU A 4 -3.67 -6.65 -10.07
CA LEU A 4 -3.38 -6.84 -8.65
C LEU A 4 -4.35 -7.85 -8.02
N ARG A 5 -3.83 -8.87 -7.33
CA ARG A 5 -4.67 -9.81 -6.57
C ARG A 5 -4.96 -9.24 -5.19
N TRP A 6 -6.20 -8.82 -4.98
CA TRP A 6 -6.61 -8.23 -3.71
C TRP A 6 -8.14 -8.29 -3.58
N ASN A 7 -8.63 -8.00 -2.38
CA ASN A 7 -10.05 -7.84 -2.09
C ASN A 7 -10.27 -6.52 -1.33
N PRO A 8 -11.08 -5.57 -1.84
CA PRO A 8 -11.40 -4.33 -1.13
C PRO A 8 -11.99 -4.58 0.27
N ASP A 9 -12.79 -5.63 0.45
CA ASP A 9 -13.41 -5.96 1.75
C ASP A 9 -12.37 -6.36 2.79
N ASP A 10 -11.30 -7.05 2.37
CA ASP A 10 -10.18 -7.42 3.24
C ASP A 10 -9.42 -6.17 3.71
N VAL A 11 -9.23 -5.19 2.82
CA VAL A 11 -8.60 -3.90 3.14
C VAL A 11 -9.48 -3.09 4.08
N MET A 12 -10.78 -2.99 3.78
CA MET A 12 -11.77 -2.32 4.62
C MET A 12 -11.84 -2.96 6.01
N ALA A 13 -11.87 -4.29 6.10
CA ALA A 13 -11.91 -5.01 7.37
C ALA A 13 -10.67 -4.74 8.23
N CYS A 14 -9.48 -4.74 7.62
CA CYS A 14 -8.25 -4.47 8.34
C CYS A 14 -8.12 -2.99 8.77
N LEU A 15 -8.49 -2.05 7.90
CA LEU A 15 -8.34 -0.60 8.15
C LEU A 15 -9.52 0.00 8.93
N GLU A 16 -10.63 -0.73 9.04
CA GLU A 16 -11.89 -0.25 9.62
C GLU A 16 -12.36 1.06 8.99
N ALA A 17 -12.18 1.19 7.68
CA ALA A 17 -12.45 2.40 6.92
C ALA A 17 -13.07 2.04 5.58
N GLU A 18 -14.19 2.67 5.24
CA GLU A 18 -14.81 2.54 3.92
C GLU A 18 -13.95 3.28 2.86
N PRO A 19 -13.74 2.69 1.68
CA PRO A 19 -13.05 3.38 0.62
C PRO A 19 -13.93 4.42 -0.05
N TRP A 20 -13.34 5.55 -0.42
CA TRP A 20 -13.79 6.26 -1.60
C TRP A 20 -13.34 5.49 -2.84
N VAL A 21 -14.25 5.24 -3.76
CA VAL A 21 -13.98 4.47 -4.99
C VAL A 21 -14.20 5.38 -6.20
N ALA A 22 -13.22 5.45 -7.08
CA ALA A 22 -13.34 6.18 -8.34
C ALA A 22 -14.23 5.44 -9.34
N ASP A 23 -14.69 6.16 -10.36
CA ASP A 23 -15.45 5.57 -11.45
C ASP A 23 -14.71 4.39 -12.08
N TYR A 24 -15.47 3.36 -12.43
CA TYR A 24 -14.96 2.10 -13.01
C TYR A 24 -13.96 1.36 -12.13
N GLU A 25 -13.96 1.62 -10.81
CA GLU A 25 -13.13 0.89 -9.83
C GLU A 25 -11.62 0.98 -10.15
N THR A 26 -11.21 2.09 -10.75
CA THR A 26 -9.81 2.33 -11.14
C THR A 26 -8.92 2.76 -9.97
N GLU A 27 -9.52 3.30 -8.92
CA GLU A 27 -8.84 3.78 -7.72
C GLU A 27 -9.71 3.54 -6.48
N TYR A 28 -9.06 3.09 -5.40
CA TYR A 28 -9.67 2.94 -4.08
C TYR A 28 -8.84 3.69 -3.06
N ARG A 29 -9.45 4.63 -2.35
CA ARG A 29 -8.78 5.45 -1.33
C ARG A 29 -9.38 5.20 0.04
N TYR A 30 -8.53 4.80 0.97
CA TYR A 30 -8.84 4.57 2.37
C TYR A 30 -8.16 5.65 3.21
N ASP A 31 -8.89 6.23 4.14
CA ASP A 31 -8.37 7.22 5.08
C ASP A 31 -8.63 6.72 6.50
N VAL A 32 -7.56 6.49 7.27
CA VAL A 32 -7.64 6.00 8.64
C VAL A 32 -6.89 6.91 9.59
N GLU A 33 -7.51 7.25 10.71
CA GLU A 33 -6.89 8.04 11.77
C GLU A 33 -6.72 7.21 13.05
N ARG A 34 -5.49 7.18 13.60
CA ARG A 34 -5.17 6.51 14.87
C ARG A 34 -4.11 7.31 15.62
N HIS A 35 -4.37 7.62 16.89
CA HIS A 35 -3.40 8.27 17.81
C HIS A 35 -2.75 9.56 17.26
N GLY A 36 -3.53 10.40 16.58
CA GLY A 36 -3.04 11.67 16.01
C GLY A 36 -2.22 11.51 14.72
N LEU A 37 -2.22 10.31 14.12
CA LEU A 37 -1.71 10.05 12.77
C LEU A 37 -2.87 9.73 11.84
N ARG A 38 -2.84 10.31 10.65
CA ARG A 38 -3.73 9.95 9.53
C ARG A 38 -2.91 9.25 8.45
N LEU A 39 -3.34 8.06 8.05
CA LEU A 39 -2.84 7.35 6.89
C LEU A 39 -3.88 7.42 5.77
N SER A 40 -3.45 7.94 4.63
CA SER A 40 -4.15 7.79 3.35
C SER A 40 -3.49 6.63 2.61
N LEU A 41 -4.29 5.64 2.19
CA LEU A 41 -3.85 4.54 1.35
C LEU A 41 -4.68 4.56 0.07
N THR A 42 -4.01 4.69 -1.07
CA THR A 42 -4.63 4.63 -2.40
C THR A 42 -4.17 3.37 -3.12
N VAL A 43 -5.10 2.58 -3.67
CA VAL A 43 -4.82 1.41 -4.50
C VAL A 43 -5.27 1.69 -5.92
N TRP A 44 -4.36 1.50 -6.89
CA TRP A 44 -4.65 1.47 -8.32
C TRP A 44 -4.47 0.03 -8.83
N PRO A 45 -5.56 -0.75 -8.94
CA PRO A 45 -5.47 -2.20 -9.16
C PRO A 45 -4.90 -2.60 -10.53
N LEU A 46 -5.14 -1.78 -11.55
CA LEU A 46 -4.72 -2.04 -12.93
C LEU A 46 -3.19 -1.85 -13.10
N GLU A 47 -2.65 -0.88 -12.38
CA GLU A 47 -1.23 -0.52 -12.36
C GLU A 47 -0.44 -1.34 -11.35
N GLN A 48 -1.10 -2.12 -10.49
CA GLN A 48 -0.49 -2.82 -9.36
C GLN A 48 0.26 -1.86 -8.42
N LEU A 49 -0.27 -0.65 -8.26
CA LEU A 49 0.33 0.40 -7.44
C LEU A 49 -0.49 0.66 -6.17
N VAL A 50 0.23 0.88 -5.08
CA VAL A 50 -0.33 1.38 -3.82
C VAL A 50 0.45 2.64 -3.45
N TYR A 51 -0.25 3.71 -3.09
CA TYR A 51 0.37 4.92 -2.58
C TYR A 51 -0.04 5.15 -1.14
N LEU A 52 0.94 5.47 -0.30
CA LEU A 52 0.75 5.69 1.12
C LEU A 52 1.22 7.09 1.48
N GLU A 53 0.38 7.81 2.20
CA GLU A 53 0.72 9.10 2.79
C GLU A 53 0.39 9.08 4.27
N LEU A 54 1.40 9.32 5.11
CA LEU A 54 1.25 9.45 6.54
C LEU A 54 1.35 10.92 6.94
N HIS A 55 0.35 11.41 7.65
CA HIS A 55 0.26 12.77 8.16
C HIS A 55 0.12 12.76 9.68
N ARG A 56 0.55 13.84 10.32
CA ARG A 56 0.02 14.18 11.65
C ARG A 56 -1.38 14.78 11.47
N THR A 57 -2.34 14.38 12.28
CA THR A 57 -3.71 14.93 12.23
C THR A 57 -3.67 16.46 12.28
N GLY A 58 -4.42 17.10 11.38
CA GLY A 58 -4.50 18.55 11.27
C GLY A 58 -3.34 19.22 10.51
N GLN A 59 -2.34 18.46 10.05
CA GLN A 59 -1.24 18.98 9.22
C GLN A 59 -1.43 18.62 7.74
N LEU A 60 -1.14 19.59 6.87
CA LEU A 60 -1.20 19.41 5.42
C LEU A 60 0.02 18.68 4.86
N GLN A 61 1.21 18.89 5.45
CA GLN A 61 2.42 18.25 4.97
C GLN A 61 2.50 16.78 5.46
N PRO A 62 2.80 15.82 4.56
CA PRO A 62 3.01 14.44 4.97
C PRO A 62 4.31 14.30 5.75
N LEU A 63 4.27 13.49 6.81
CA LEU A 63 5.46 13.01 7.53
C LEU A 63 6.27 12.05 6.66
N GLN A 64 5.57 11.19 5.91
CA GLN A 64 6.15 10.22 5.01
C GLN A 64 5.19 9.97 3.86
N ARG A 65 5.73 9.79 2.65
CA ARG A 65 4.99 9.29 1.50
C ARG A 65 5.87 8.40 0.64
N PHE A 66 5.29 7.40 0.03
CA PHE A 66 5.96 6.53 -0.94
C PHE A 66 4.90 5.73 -1.69
N ALA A 67 5.29 5.18 -2.83
CA ALA A 67 4.49 4.20 -3.56
C ALA A 67 5.08 2.80 -3.40
N LEU A 68 4.24 1.80 -3.58
CA LEU A 68 4.60 0.40 -3.69
C LEU A 68 4.11 -0.10 -5.03
N TYR A 69 5.00 -0.70 -5.80
CA TYR A 69 4.58 -1.63 -6.84
C TYR A 69 4.39 -3.01 -6.20
N VAL A 70 3.23 -3.63 -6.35
CA VAL A 70 2.86 -4.89 -5.69
C VAL A 70 2.68 -5.97 -6.75
N ALA A 71 3.72 -6.78 -6.96
CA ALA A 71 3.74 -7.74 -8.07
C ALA A 71 2.87 -9.00 -7.84
N ASP A 72 2.47 -9.26 -6.59
CA ASP A 72 1.74 -10.48 -6.23
C ASP A 72 0.33 -10.19 -5.74
N ALA A 73 0.19 -9.76 -4.48
CA ALA A 73 -1.10 -9.64 -3.83
C ALA A 73 -1.09 -8.69 -2.63
N ILE A 74 -2.25 -8.13 -2.31
CA ILE A 74 -2.55 -7.55 -0.99
C ILE A 74 -3.46 -8.54 -0.26
N VAL A 75 -3.03 -8.99 0.92
CA VAL A 75 -3.73 -10.03 1.68
C VAL A 75 -3.99 -9.54 3.09
N TYR A 76 -5.21 -9.67 3.57
CA TYR A 76 -5.52 -9.48 4.98
C TYR A 76 -5.15 -10.71 5.79
N VAL A 77 -4.23 -10.55 6.74
CA VAL A 77 -3.79 -11.59 7.66
C VAL A 77 -4.42 -11.33 9.02
N HIS A 78 -5.24 -12.28 9.47
CA HIS A 78 -5.84 -12.29 10.80
C HIS A 78 -5.63 -13.67 11.43
N ASP A 79 -4.51 -13.84 12.13
CA ASP A 79 -4.15 -15.10 12.80
C ASP A 79 -3.43 -14.85 14.13
N LYS A 80 -2.80 -15.89 14.71
CA LYS A 80 -2.07 -15.80 15.99
C LYS A 80 -0.92 -14.77 15.98
N ARG A 81 -0.43 -14.35 14.82
CA ARG A 81 0.61 -13.33 14.64
C ARG A 81 0.07 -11.90 14.72
N GLY A 82 -1.24 -11.72 14.64
CA GLY A 82 -1.91 -10.43 14.70
C GLY A 82 -2.83 -10.16 13.49
N GLU A 83 -3.20 -8.90 13.35
CA GLU A 83 -4.11 -8.36 12.35
C GLU A 83 -3.39 -7.31 11.50
N TYR A 84 -3.18 -7.58 10.20
CA TYR A 84 -2.46 -6.68 9.30
C TYR A 84 -2.74 -6.94 7.82
N LEU A 85 -2.50 -5.93 6.98
CA LEU A 85 -2.40 -6.09 5.54
C LEU A 85 -0.97 -6.44 5.14
N GLU A 86 -0.82 -7.52 4.37
CA GLU A 86 0.44 -7.95 3.79
C GLU A 86 0.47 -7.63 2.29
N PHE A 87 1.42 -6.81 1.87
CA PHE A 87 1.72 -6.48 0.48
C PHE A 87 2.87 -7.38 0.04
N ARG A 88 2.57 -8.34 -0.84
CA ARG A 88 3.52 -9.39 -1.24
C ARG A 88 4.30 -8.99 -2.48
N SER A 89 5.58 -9.36 -2.48
CA SER A 89 6.50 -9.14 -3.60
C SER A 89 6.47 -7.69 -4.05
N CYS A 90 6.65 -6.77 -3.09
CA CYS A 90 6.57 -5.34 -3.35
C CYS A 90 7.94 -4.72 -3.63
N LEU A 91 7.92 -3.61 -4.36
CA LEU A 91 9.04 -2.70 -4.55
C LEU A 91 8.65 -1.32 -4.04
N VAL A 92 9.49 -0.70 -3.23
CA VAL A 92 9.29 0.67 -2.73
C VAL A 92 9.75 1.67 -3.78
N LEU A 93 8.86 2.60 -4.12
CA LEU A 93 9.07 3.68 -5.08
C LEU A 93 8.93 5.03 -4.37
N PRO A 94 9.70 6.06 -4.77
CA PRO A 94 9.58 7.38 -4.16
C PRO A 94 8.23 8.05 -4.43
N ASP A 95 7.62 7.77 -5.59
CA ASP A 95 6.30 8.29 -5.98
C ASP A 95 5.63 7.38 -7.04
N PRO A 96 4.30 7.49 -7.25
CA PRO A 96 3.56 6.62 -8.16
C PRO A 96 3.99 6.74 -9.63
N LEU A 97 4.54 7.89 -10.04
CA LEU A 97 4.93 8.15 -11.42
C LEU A 97 6.36 7.71 -11.72
N TYR A 98 7.08 7.14 -10.75
CA TYR A 98 8.49 6.79 -10.89
C TYR A 98 8.77 5.90 -12.11
N LEU A 99 7.91 4.90 -12.35
CA LEU A 99 8.03 3.96 -13.48
C LEU A 99 7.69 4.59 -14.84
N GLN A 100 6.99 5.73 -14.85
CA GLN A 100 6.59 6.43 -16.07
C GLN A 100 7.56 7.55 -16.44
N ARG A 101 8.54 7.87 -15.58
CA ARG A 101 9.48 8.96 -15.83
C ARG A 101 10.52 8.59 -16.89
N PRO A 102 10.94 9.53 -17.74
CA PRO A 102 12.09 9.34 -18.62
C PRO A 102 13.34 8.99 -17.79
N GLY A 103 13.95 7.83 -18.05
CA GLY A 103 15.07 7.31 -17.26
C GLY A 103 14.70 6.52 -16.01
N GLY A 104 13.40 6.28 -15.77
CA GLY A 104 12.96 5.26 -14.81
C GLY A 104 13.50 3.89 -15.21
N GLN A 105 13.96 3.10 -14.24
CA GLN A 105 14.38 1.72 -14.52
C GLN A 105 13.16 0.90 -14.96
N GLU A 106 13.31 0.13 -16.04
CA GLU A 106 12.26 -0.76 -16.53
C GLU A 106 11.87 -1.77 -15.45
N ILE A 107 10.57 -2.12 -15.37
CA ILE A 107 10.02 -3.08 -14.41
C ILE A 107 10.82 -4.39 -14.41
N ASP A 108 11.29 -4.84 -15.58
CA ASP A 108 12.10 -6.05 -15.72
C ASP A 108 13.49 -5.92 -15.08
N SER A 109 14.06 -4.71 -15.01
CA SER A 109 15.34 -4.44 -14.35
C SER A 109 15.20 -4.44 -12.82
N ILE A 110 14.11 -3.89 -12.31
CA ILE A 110 13.78 -3.89 -10.86
C ILE A 110 13.10 -5.18 -10.40
N ALA A 111 12.75 -6.10 -11.31
CA ALA A 111 12.20 -7.40 -10.96
C ALA A 111 13.16 -8.22 -10.07
N THR A 112 14.48 -7.99 -10.19
CA THR A 112 15.50 -8.57 -9.31
C THR A 112 15.54 -7.96 -7.91
N MET A 113 14.91 -6.79 -7.72
CA MET A 113 14.72 -6.12 -6.43
C MET A 113 13.35 -6.43 -5.80
N LEU A 114 12.47 -7.13 -6.52
CA LEU A 114 11.23 -7.66 -5.96
C LEU A 114 11.57 -8.70 -4.89
N GLY A 115 10.96 -8.56 -3.73
CA GLY A 115 11.19 -9.50 -2.64
C GLY A 115 10.71 -9.00 -1.29
N TYR A 116 10.62 -7.68 -1.13
CA TYR A 116 10.08 -7.11 0.09
C TYR A 116 8.64 -7.55 0.29
N ARG A 117 8.30 -7.82 1.55
CA ARG A 117 6.93 -7.84 2.02
C ARG A 117 6.75 -6.60 2.87
N MET A 118 5.70 -5.83 2.61
CA MET A 118 5.30 -4.78 3.53
C MET A 118 4.13 -5.28 4.37
N GLN A 119 4.14 -4.98 5.66
CA GLN A 119 3.02 -5.20 6.57
C GLN A 119 2.52 -3.85 7.07
N LEU A 120 1.21 -3.63 6.98
CA LEU A 120 0.52 -2.48 7.53
C LEU A 120 -0.43 -2.93 8.64
N THR A 121 -0.23 -2.40 9.82
CA THR A 121 -1.09 -2.63 10.99
C THR A 121 -1.63 -1.30 11.48
N ILE A 122 -2.91 -1.25 11.88
CA ILE A 122 -3.51 -0.07 12.51
C ILE A 122 -3.89 -0.29 13.99
N LYS A 123 -3.83 -1.53 14.48
CA LYS A 123 -4.21 -1.92 15.85
C LYS A 123 -3.02 -2.57 16.58
N PRO A 124 -2.69 -2.15 17.81
CA PRO A 124 -3.25 -1.03 18.56
C PRO A 124 -2.78 0.34 18.04
N GLN A 125 -1.76 0.37 17.20
CA GLN A 125 -1.12 1.58 16.68
C GLN A 125 -0.80 1.42 15.19
N LEU A 126 -0.67 2.54 14.49
CA LEU A 126 -0.26 2.55 13.11
C LEU A 126 1.21 2.13 12.98
N ARG A 127 1.47 1.09 12.18
CA ARG A 127 2.81 0.56 11.93
C ARG A 127 2.94 0.11 10.48
N LEU A 128 4.05 0.53 9.86
CA LEU A 128 4.52 0.04 8.57
C LEU A 128 5.83 -0.72 8.80
N GLN A 129 5.90 -1.97 8.35
CA GLN A 129 7.08 -2.81 8.52
C GLN A 129 7.47 -3.45 7.19
N PHE A 130 8.76 -3.37 6.85
CA PHE A 130 9.32 -4.06 5.69
C PHE A 130 10.02 -5.33 6.18
N ALA A 131 9.64 -6.46 5.61
CA ALA A 131 10.29 -7.75 5.81
C ALA A 131 11.00 -8.16 4.53
N TYR A 132 12.26 -8.58 4.67
CA TYR A 132 12.99 -9.20 3.57
C TYR A 132 12.50 -10.65 3.37
N PRO A 133 12.52 -11.17 2.14
CA PRO A 133 12.38 -12.60 1.95
C PRO A 133 13.65 -13.25 2.52
N LEU A 134 13.46 -14.23 3.41
CA LEU A 134 14.53 -15.12 3.87
C LEU A 134 15.06 -15.97 2.72
#